data_AF-A0A2G2WMG4-F1
#
_entry.id   AF-A0A2G2WMG4-F1
#
_cell.length_a   1.000
_cell.length_b   1.000
_cell.length_c   1.000
_cell.angle_alpha   90.00
_cell.angle_beta   90.00
_cell.angle_gamma   90.00
#
_symmetry.space_group_name_H-M   'P 1'
#
loop_
_entity.id
_entity.type
_entity.pdbx_description
1 polymer ?
#
loop_
_entity_poly.entity_id
_entity_poly.type
_entity_poly.pdbx_seq_one_letter_code
_entity_poly.pdbx_strand_id
1 'polypeptide(L)'
;MQSATSPLDGEGHGTPTSSTAAGNFVEGANLLGNANGTAVGIAPRAHMAMYRVCDSGCKDSDILVSLDAAIKDGVDVISISLGTTVALPLYSDVLAIGSYSVISKGIFVSASTRNLGPNNCTVINGAPWIFNVAPSTTDQKISAVAMLGNGVEYKGESVFQPTNFSQNLLSLVNGDSCLSLSTDVKDVRVLPATHVTYGGGQKILKYINSTSAPVATISLKGTRIEDKYAPTIAYFSVRGPFRISRGILKPDISAPGVNILAVWTSTSATASKSTIITTANLVNLDNNPIQDEILNLAAPFSMGSGHVNPSRATDPRLIYDIHPEDYVSYLCGLKYTDQQVSNITKRKVHCTSSTPESKLNYPLFSVTMESAPQTFTRTVTNVGEVNQHT
;
A
#
# COMPACT_ATOMS: atom_id res chain seq x y z
N MET A 1 -0.44 -14.54 -34.45
CA MET A 1 -1.57 -13.98 -33.69
C MET A 1 -1.82 -14.91 -32.52
N GLN A 2 -1.34 -14.58 -31.32
CA GLN A 2 -1.68 -15.34 -30.12
C GLN A 2 -3.18 -15.13 -29.85
N SER A 3 -3.90 -16.23 -29.64
CA SER A 3 -5.28 -16.22 -29.16
C SER A 3 -5.37 -15.27 -27.97
N ALA A 4 -6.15 -14.20 -28.09
CA ALA A 4 -6.38 -13.28 -26.99
C ALA A 4 -6.87 -14.09 -25.79
N THR A 5 -6.06 -14.13 -24.73
CA THR A 5 -6.51 -14.67 -23.45
C THR A 5 -7.67 -13.82 -22.96
N SER A 6 -8.66 -14.47 -22.37
CA SER A 6 -9.85 -13.77 -21.86
C SER A 6 -9.43 -12.71 -20.82
N PRO A 7 -10.03 -11.50 -20.82
CA PRO A 7 -9.76 -10.49 -19.80
C PRO A 7 -10.36 -10.86 -18.43
N LEU A 8 -11.10 -11.97 -18.33
CA LEU A 8 -11.74 -12.43 -17.10
C LEU A 8 -10.72 -12.76 -16.00
N ASP A 9 -10.93 -12.21 -14.82
CA ASP A 9 -10.14 -12.53 -13.64
C ASP A 9 -10.43 -13.96 -13.15
N GLY A 10 -9.48 -14.87 -13.35
CA GLY A 10 -9.58 -16.26 -12.89
C GLY A 10 -8.87 -16.52 -11.56
N GLU A 11 -8.08 -15.57 -11.07
CA GLU A 11 -7.29 -15.71 -9.84
C GLU A 11 -7.96 -14.99 -8.67
N GLY A 12 -8.52 -13.81 -8.91
CA GLY A 12 -9.33 -13.07 -7.94
C GLY A 12 -8.65 -11.86 -7.32
N HIS A 13 -7.43 -11.47 -7.72
CA HIS A 13 -6.77 -10.25 -7.24
C HIS A 13 -7.17 -8.98 -8.00
N GLY A 14 -7.49 -9.08 -9.30
CA GLY A 14 -7.86 -7.93 -10.13
C GLY A 14 -9.24 -7.35 -9.78
N THR A 15 -10.18 -8.21 -9.43
CA THR A 15 -11.57 -7.82 -9.14
C THR A 15 -11.69 -7.01 -7.81
N PRO A 16 -11.07 -7.42 -6.69
CA PRO A 16 -11.08 -6.63 -5.45
C PRO A 16 -10.30 -5.31 -5.55
N THR A 17 -9.17 -5.28 -6.29
CA THR A 17 -8.38 -4.04 -6.45
C THR A 17 -9.11 -3.01 -7.30
N SER A 18 -9.74 -3.44 -8.40
CA SER A 18 -10.52 -2.56 -9.27
C SER A 18 -11.81 -2.06 -8.60
N SER A 19 -12.56 -2.94 -7.92
CA SER A 19 -13.73 -2.52 -7.12
C SER A 19 -13.35 -1.58 -5.96
N THR A 20 -12.14 -1.72 -5.41
CA THR A 20 -11.60 -0.79 -4.42
C THR A 20 -11.44 0.63 -4.95
N ALA A 21 -10.99 0.76 -6.20
CA ALA A 21 -10.79 2.06 -6.85
C ALA A 21 -12.09 2.65 -7.43
N ALA A 22 -12.94 1.86 -8.09
CA ALA A 22 -14.07 2.41 -8.83
C ALA A 22 -15.31 1.49 -8.86
N GLY A 23 -15.45 0.60 -7.86
CA GLY A 23 -16.65 -0.22 -7.71
C GLY A 23 -17.91 0.63 -7.55
N ASN A 24 -18.99 0.24 -8.20
CA ASN A 24 -20.29 0.88 -7.99
C ASN A 24 -20.88 0.47 -6.63
N PHE A 25 -21.97 1.11 -6.22
CA PHE A 25 -22.71 0.78 -4.99
C PHE A 25 -23.29 -0.64 -5.08
N VAL A 26 -22.94 -1.49 -4.12
CA VAL A 26 -23.47 -2.84 -3.96
C VAL A 26 -24.04 -2.99 -2.55
N GLU A 27 -25.36 -2.94 -2.44
CA GLU A 27 -26.08 -3.11 -1.17
C GLU A 27 -25.99 -4.56 -0.66
N GLY A 28 -25.94 -4.73 0.67
CA GLY A 28 -25.90 -6.05 1.31
C GLY A 28 -24.58 -6.81 1.11
N ALA A 29 -23.53 -6.14 0.66
CA ALA A 29 -22.21 -6.72 0.52
C ALA A 29 -21.69 -7.14 1.90
N ASN A 30 -21.26 -8.40 1.99
CA ASN A 30 -20.71 -9.00 3.20
C ASN A 30 -19.79 -10.15 2.82
N LEU A 31 -18.88 -10.52 3.72
CA LEU A 31 -18.08 -11.72 3.60
C LEU A 31 -18.43 -12.66 4.75
N LEU A 32 -19.14 -13.75 4.43
CA LEU A 32 -19.59 -14.75 5.40
C LEU A 32 -20.40 -14.12 6.56
N GLY A 33 -21.23 -13.11 6.26
CA GLY A 33 -22.02 -12.37 7.24
C GLY A 33 -21.27 -11.24 7.97
N ASN A 34 -19.95 -11.12 7.79
CA ASN A 34 -19.15 -10.03 8.34
C ASN A 34 -19.05 -8.84 7.38
N ALA A 35 -18.75 -7.67 7.93
CA ALA A 35 -18.65 -6.39 7.24
C ALA A 35 -19.89 -6.05 6.40
N ASN A 36 -21.09 -6.44 6.87
CA ASN A 36 -22.33 -6.22 6.15
C ASN A 36 -22.61 -4.71 5.98
N GLY A 37 -22.81 -4.28 4.74
CA GLY A 37 -23.09 -2.89 4.41
C GLY A 37 -23.24 -2.68 2.90
N THR A 38 -23.06 -1.44 2.47
CA THR A 38 -22.96 -1.11 1.04
C THR A 38 -21.49 -1.03 0.67
N ALA A 39 -21.01 -1.97 -0.14
CA ALA A 39 -19.67 -1.86 -0.70
C ALA A 39 -19.69 -0.81 -1.82
N VAL A 40 -18.68 0.05 -1.85
CA VAL A 40 -18.58 1.10 -2.85
C VAL A 40 -17.11 1.41 -3.07
N GLY A 41 -16.69 1.54 -4.33
CA GLY A 41 -15.46 2.22 -4.69
C GLY A 41 -15.51 3.67 -4.26
N ILE A 42 -14.38 4.35 -4.29
CA ILE A 42 -14.39 5.80 -4.05
C ILE A 42 -14.89 6.64 -5.18
N ALA A 43 -14.64 6.18 -6.37
CA ALA A 43 -14.98 6.85 -7.57
C ALA A 43 -15.97 5.90 -8.20
N PRO A 44 -17.14 5.67 -7.55
CA PRO A 44 -18.13 4.73 -8.05
C PRO A 44 -18.72 5.16 -9.39
N ARG A 45 -18.41 6.39 -9.81
CA ARG A 45 -18.79 6.99 -11.09
C ARG A 45 -17.62 7.07 -12.07
N ALA A 46 -16.40 6.69 -11.68
CA ALA A 46 -15.28 6.63 -12.61
C ALA A 46 -15.48 5.48 -13.59
N HIS A 47 -15.03 5.68 -14.82
CA HIS A 47 -14.96 4.61 -15.80
C HIS A 47 -13.75 3.72 -15.50
N MET A 48 -13.91 2.43 -15.73
CA MET A 48 -12.90 1.43 -15.44
C MET A 48 -12.44 0.76 -16.74
N ALA A 49 -11.14 0.79 -17.00
CA ALA A 49 -10.49 0.05 -18.07
C ALA A 49 -9.57 -1.00 -17.44
N MET A 50 -9.78 -2.27 -17.79
CA MET A 50 -9.04 -3.38 -17.20
C MET A 50 -8.01 -3.92 -18.19
N TYR A 51 -6.76 -3.98 -17.75
CA TYR A 51 -5.65 -4.53 -18.53
C TYR A 51 -5.03 -5.70 -17.76
N ARG A 52 -5.36 -6.92 -18.20
CA ARG A 52 -4.84 -8.15 -17.57
C ARG A 52 -3.44 -8.44 -18.08
N VAL A 53 -2.47 -8.42 -17.18
CA VAL A 53 -1.05 -8.68 -17.48
C VAL A 53 -0.46 -9.86 -16.68
N CYS A 54 -1.28 -10.49 -15.84
CA CYS A 54 -0.88 -11.59 -14.97
C CYS A 54 -1.78 -12.80 -15.19
N ASP A 55 -1.14 -13.96 -15.36
CA ASP A 55 -1.76 -15.29 -15.32
C ASP A 55 -1.07 -16.13 -14.24
N SER A 56 -0.29 -17.15 -14.61
CA SER A 56 0.62 -17.85 -13.69
C SER A 56 1.81 -16.99 -13.22
N GLY A 57 1.95 -15.80 -13.81
CA GLY A 57 2.93 -14.79 -13.49
C GLY A 57 2.68 -13.55 -14.36
N CYS A 58 3.38 -12.46 -14.07
CA CYS A 58 3.25 -11.21 -14.79
C CYS A 58 4.50 -10.99 -15.65
N LYS A 59 4.37 -11.06 -16.97
CA LYS A 59 5.52 -10.88 -17.87
C LYS A 59 5.79 -9.41 -18.10
N ASP A 60 7.07 -9.06 -18.09
CA ASP A 60 7.53 -7.69 -18.35
C ASP A 60 7.02 -7.12 -19.69
N SER A 61 6.98 -7.96 -20.74
CA SER A 61 6.45 -7.58 -22.05
C SER A 61 4.98 -7.17 -21.99
N ASP A 62 4.19 -7.93 -21.22
CA ASP A 62 2.74 -7.76 -21.16
C ASP A 62 2.40 -6.51 -20.34
N ILE A 63 3.19 -6.25 -19.29
CA ILE A 63 3.13 -5.01 -18.50
C ILE A 63 3.42 -3.80 -19.40
N LEU A 64 4.50 -3.80 -20.18
CA LEU A 64 4.86 -2.67 -21.04
C LEU A 64 3.79 -2.39 -22.12
N VAL A 65 3.34 -3.44 -22.83
CA VAL A 65 2.32 -3.29 -23.86
C VAL A 65 0.99 -2.81 -23.27
N SER A 66 0.66 -3.24 -22.05
CA SER A 66 -0.53 -2.76 -21.33
C SER A 66 -0.44 -1.28 -20.96
N LEU A 67 0.72 -0.80 -20.50
CA LEU A 67 0.90 0.62 -20.17
C LEU A 67 0.82 1.49 -21.43
N ASP A 68 1.39 1.04 -22.54
CA ASP A 68 1.26 1.73 -23.83
C ASP A 68 -0.19 1.75 -24.34
N ALA A 69 -0.93 0.65 -24.16
CA ALA A 69 -2.36 0.59 -24.48
C ALA A 69 -3.15 1.58 -23.61
N ALA A 70 -2.91 1.61 -22.30
CA ALA A 70 -3.58 2.53 -21.39
C ALA A 70 -3.32 4.01 -21.72
N ILE A 71 -2.08 4.35 -22.10
CA ILE A 71 -1.74 5.69 -22.60
C ILE A 71 -2.55 6.02 -23.86
N LYS A 72 -2.61 5.08 -24.81
CA LYS A 72 -3.33 5.26 -26.08
C LYS A 72 -4.83 5.43 -25.87
N ASP A 73 -5.40 4.69 -24.92
CA ASP A 73 -6.82 4.72 -24.58
C ASP A 73 -7.18 5.97 -23.76
N GLY A 74 -6.20 6.75 -23.32
CA GLY A 74 -6.40 8.06 -22.70
C GLY A 74 -6.89 7.98 -21.25
N VAL A 75 -6.42 6.99 -20.49
CA VAL A 75 -6.78 6.87 -19.06
C VAL A 75 -6.23 8.03 -18.23
N ASP A 76 -6.93 8.42 -17.18
CA ASP A 76 -6.47 9.51 -16.28
C ASP A 76 -5.54 9.00 -15.17
N VAL A 77 -5.79 7.78 -14.71
CA VAL A 77 -5.11 7.14 -13.57
C VAL A 77 -4.86 5.67 -13.88
N ILE A 78 -3.66 5.21 -13.54
CA ILE A 78 -3.27 3.80 -13.59
C ILE A 78 -3.00 3.33 -12.15
N SER A 79 -3.64 2.23 -11.77
CA SER A 79 -3.44 1.53 -10.49
C SER A 79 -2.77 0.18 -10.74
N ILE A 80 -1.58 -0.01 -10.17
CA ILE A 80 -0.75 -1.21 -10.38
C ILE A 80 -0.46 -1.87 -9.05
N SER A 81 -1.05 -3.04 -8.81
CA SER A 81 -0.75 -3.83 -7.62
C SER A 81 0.25 -4.95 -7.92
N LEU A 82 1.36 -4.59 -8.57
CA LEU A 82 2.41 -5.48 -9.03
C LEU A 82 3.78 -4.96 -8.58
N GLY A 83 4.77 -5.84 -8.50
CA GLY A 83 6.14 -5.42 -8.23
C GLY A 83 7.14 -6.58 -8.26
N THR A 84 8.40 -6.23 -8.46
CA THR A 84 9.53 -7.17 -8.44
C THR A 84 9.76 -7.73 -7.03
N THR A 85 10.48 -8.85 -6.91
CA THR A 85 10.85 -9.42 -5.60
C THR A 85 11.94 -8.61 -4.89
N VAL A 86 12.75 -7.89 -5.65
CA VAL A 86 13.87 -7.07 -5.18
C VAL A 86 13.88 -5.73 -5.92
N ALA A 87 14.39 -4.68 -5.28
CA ALA A 87 14.56 -3.38 -5.94
C ALA A 87 15.61 -3.47 -7.05
N LEU A 88 15.24 -3.11 -8.28
CA LEU A 88 16.11 -3.08 -9.46
C LEU A 88 16.54 -1.64 -9.79
N PRO A 89 17.71 -1.44 -10.42
CA PRO A 89 18.05 -0.14 -11.00
C PRO A 89 16.94 0.37 -11.93
N LEU A 90 16.64 1.67 -11.92
CA LEU A 90 15.45 2.21 -12.61
C LEU A 90 15.46 1.96 -14.12
N TYR A 91 16.64 1.84 -14.74
CA TYR A 91 16.80 1.53 -16.17
C TYR A 91 16.59 0.05 -16.51
N SER A 92 16.40 -0.80 -15.51
CA SER A 92 16.10 -2.24 -15.63
C SER A 92 14.78 -2.62 -14.96
N ASP A 93 14.10 -1.67 -14.33
CA ASP A 93 12.79 -1.85 -13.72
C ASP A 93 11.70 -1.49 -14.72
N VAL A 94 10.95 -2.50 -15.18
CA VAL A 94 9.92 -2.35 -16.20
C VAL A 94 8.77 -1.45 -15.74
N LEU A 95 8.40 -1.50 -14.45
CA LEU A 95 7.41 -0.59 -13.91
C LEU A 95 7.95 0.83 -13.84
N ALA A 96 9.21 1.04 -13.46
CA ALA A 96 9.82 2.37 -13.50
C ALA A 96 9.85 2.94 -14.92
N ILE A 97 10.30 2.15 -15.90
CA ILE A 97 10.38 2.56 -17.32
C ILE A 97 8.99 2.87 -17.88
N GLY A 98 8.04 1.94 -17.77
CA GLY A 98 6.69 2.14 -18.30
C GLY A 98 5.97 3.30 -17.63
N SER A 99 6.07 3.43 -16.30
CA SER A 99 5.44 4.51 -15.55
C SER A 99 6.03 5.88 -15.88
N TYR A 100 7.29 5.96 -16.32
CA TYR A 100 7.88 7.21 -16.80
C TYR A 100 7.18 7.68 -18.08
N SER A 101 6.92 6.78 -19.03
CA SER A 101 6.16 7.10 -20.24
C SER A 101 4.74 7.57 -19.90
N VAL A 102 4.09 6.91 -18.93
CA VAL A 102 2.73 7.25 -18.46
C VAL A 102 2.68 8.64 -17.84
N ILE A 103 3.55 8.95 -16.86
CA ILE A 103 3.57 10.26 -16.19
C ILE A 103 3.92 11.39 -17.16
N SER A 104 4.73 11.09 -18.18
CA SER A 104 5.10 12.06 -19.24
C SER A 104 3.92 12.46 -20.12
N LYS A 105 2.80 11.73 -20.04
CA LYS A 105 1.52 12.05 -20.67
C LYS A 105 0.51 12.68 -19.71
N GLY A 106 0.92 12.99 -18.47
CA GLY A 106 0.06 13.59 -17.45
C GLY A 106 -0.84 12.60 -16.72
N ILE A 107 -0.61 11.30 -16.89
CA ILE A 107 -1.41 10.22 -16.30
C ILE A 107 -0.81 9.81 -14.95
N PHE A 108 -1.64 9.70 -13.90
CA PHE A 108 -1.18 9.35 -12.55
C PHE A 108 -0.88 7.85 -12.44
N VAL A 109 0.22 7.50 -11.77
CA VAL A 109 0.56 6.09 -11.50
C VAL A 109 0.63 5.84 -10.00
N SER A 110 -0.34 5.08 -9.50
CA SER A 110 -0.31 4.49 -8.17
C SER A 110 0.21 3.06 -8.28
N ALA A 111 1.23 2.72 -7.50
CA ALA A 111 1.69 1.36 -7.37
C ALA A 111 1.81 0.93 -5.91
N SER A 112 1.33 -0.25 -5.61
CA SER A 112 1.56 -0.85 -4.30
C SER A 112 2.98 -1.39 -4.20
N THR A 113 3.38 -1.71 -2.98
CA THR A 113 4.58 -2.49 -2.72
C THR A 113 4.22 -3.95 -2.53
N ARG A 114 5.22 -4.84 -2.51
CA ARG A 114 5.02 -6.19 -1.95
C ARG A 114 4.77 -6.11 -0.44
N ASN A 115 4.41 -7.25 0.14
CA ASN A 115 4.15 -7.42 1.58
C ASN A 115 5.34 -8.13 2.26
N LEU A 116 6.53 -7.56 2.15
CA LEU A 116 7.81 -8.15 2.61
C LEU A 116 8.42 -7.42 3.82
N GLY A 117 7.63 -6.59 4.51
CA GLY A 117 8.01 -5.98 5.78
C GLY A 117 8.12 -6.97 6.94
N PRO A 118 8.46 -6.49 8.15
CA PRO A 118 8.69 -5.09 8.53
C PRO A 118 10.15 -4.66 8.41
N ASN A 119 11.03 -5.47 7.83
CA ASN A 119 12.46 -5.15 7.74
C ASN A 119 12.70 -3.90 6.88
N ASN A 120 13.68 -3.08 7.29
CA ASN A 120 14.12 -1.90 6.54
C ASN A 120 14.62 -2.26 5.14
N CYS A 121 14.58 -1.29 4.23
CA CYS A 121 15.07 -1.41 2.86
C CYS A 121 14.39 -2.53 2.04
N THR A 122 13.09 -2.72 2.25
CA THR A 122 12.25 -3.72 1.54
C THR A 122 11.33 -3.08 0.50
N VAL A 123 11.24 -1.74 0.47
CA VAL A 123 10.42 -1.03 -0.51
C VAL A 123 10.91 -1.24 -1.95
N ILE A 124 9.96 -1.48 -2.83
CA ILE A 124 10.09 -1.59 -4.30
C ILE A 124 9.18 -0.55 -4.95
N ASN A 125 9.18 -0.44 -6.29
CA ASN A 125 8.40 0.58 -7.01
C ASN A 125 8.69 2.00 -6.49
N GLY A 126 9.96 2.23 -6.12
CA GLY A 126 10.42 3.45 -5.44
C GLY A 126 10.80 4.58 -6.38
N ALA A 127 10.54 4.45 -7.69
CA ALA A 127 10.81 5.51 -8.65
C ALA A 127 10.06 6.80 -8.24
N PRO A 128 10.66 8.01 -8.39
CA PRO A 128 10.03 9.24 -7.92
C PRO A 128 8.70 9.58 -8.62
N TRP A 129 8.51 9.14 -9.86
CA TRP A 129 7.27 9.34 -10.60
C TRP A 129 6.18 8.29 -10.29
N ILE A 130 6.49 7.25 -9.52
CA ILE A 130 5.49 6.28 -9.04
C ILE A 130 5.00 6.72 -7.67
N PHE A 131 3.68 6.80 -7.48
CA PHE A 131 3.06 7.02 -6.18
C PHE A 131 2.99 5.72 -5.39
N ASN A 132 3.75 5.63 -4.32
CA ASN A 132 3.98 4.40 -3.57
C ASN A 132 3.21 4.38 -2.25
N VAL A 133 2.31 3.41 -2.09
CA VAL A 133 1.35 3.39 -0.98
C VAL A 133 1.65 2.25 -0.01
N ALA A 134 1.77 2.58 1.29
CA ALA A 134 1.90 1.60 2.36
C ALA A 134 0.54 1.22 2.95
N PRO A 135 0.25 -0.09 3.15
CA PRO A 135 -0.99 -0.51 3.77
C PRO A 135 -1.00 -0.20 5.28
N SER A 136 -2.11 0.36 5.74
CA SER A 136 -2.45 0.54 7.16
C SER A 136 -3.79 -0.10 7.49
N THR A 137 -4.06 -0.29 8.78
CA THR A 137 -5.32 -0.81 9.30
C THR A 137 -6.45 0.22 9.28
N THR A 138 -7.67 -0.26 9.47
CA THR A 138 -8.88 0.53 9.74
C THR A 138 -9.35 0.29 11.18
N ASP A 139 -10.31 1.09 11.63
CA ASP A 139 -10.99 0.95 12.91
C ASP A 139 -11.97 -0.23 12.96
N GLN A 140 -12.29 -0.79 11.79
CA GLN A 140 -13.10 -1.97 11.59
C GLN A 140 -12.29 -3.25 11.84
N LYS A 141 -12.81 -4.09 12.74
CA LYS A 141 -12.23 -5.38 13.12
C LYS A 141 -13.28 -6.48 13.04
N ILE A 142 -12.92 -7.64 12.51
CA ILE A 142 -13.79 -8.82 12.56
C ILE A 142 -13.43 -9.63 13.80
N SER A 143 -13.99 -9.22 14.94
CA SER A 143 -13.51 -9.57 16.27
C SER A 143 -13.79 -11.04 16.63
N ALA A 144 -12.74 -11.74 17.04
CA ALA A 144 -12.75 -13.10 17.54
C ALA A 144 -11.79 -13.22 18.72
N VAL A 145 -12.31 -13.23 19.95
CA VAL A 145 -11.50 -13.15 21.17
C VAL A 145 -11.04 -14.54 21.59
N ALA A 146 -9.73 -14.76 21.75
CA ALA A 146 -9.21 -15.98 22.36
C ALA A 146 -9.41 -15.90 23.88
N MET A 147 -10.12 -16.86 24.45
CA MET A 147 -10.37 -16.97 25.90
C MET A 147 -9.65 -18.19 26.44
N LEU A 148 -8.68 -17.99 27.32
CA LEU A 148 -7.93 -19.07 27.93
C LEU A 148 -8.70 -19.67 29.13
N GLY A 149 -8.38 -20.91 29.49
CA GLY A 149 -8.99 -21.59 30.65
C GLY A 149 -8.73 -20.92 32.00
N ASN A 150 -7.75 -20.02 32.08
CA ASN A 150 -7.49 -19.17 33.24
C ASN A 150 -8.29 -17.86 33.24
N GLY A 151 -9.21 -17.66 32.28
CA GLY A 151 -10.05 -16.47 32.15
C GLY A 151 -9.39 -15.29 31.47
N VAL A 152 -8.10 -15.38 31.07
CA VAL A 152 -7.43 -14.30 30.36
C VAL A 152 -7.88 -14.26 28.89
N GLU A 153 -8.19 -13.07 28.42
CA GLU A 153 -8.66 -12.83 27.06
C GLU A 153 -7.60 -12.13 26.19
N TYR A 154 -7.52 -12.53 24.92
CA TYR A 154 -6.72 -11.87 23.90
C TYR A 154 -7.61 -11.52 22.71
N LYS A 155 -7.71 -10.23 22.41
CA LYS A 155 -8.37 -9.77 21.19
C LYS A 155 -7.65 -10.32 19.97
N GLY A 156 -8.42 -10.88 19.04
CA GLY A 156 -7.93 -11.34 17.75
C GLY A 156 -9.01 -11.16 16.68
N GLU A 157 -8.69 -11.60 15.47
CA GLU A 157 -9.55 -11.40 14.31
C GLU A 157 -9.80 -12.72 13.57
N SER A 158 -11.01 -12.87 13.02
CA SER A 158 -11.37 -14.03 12.20
C SER A 158 -12.55 -13.74 11.30
N VAL A 159 -12.36 -13.96 10.00
CA VAL A 159 -13.37 -13.75 8.97
C VAL A 159 -14.49 -14.81 9.05
N PHE A 160 -14.15 -16.05 9.40
CA PHE A 160 -15.13 -17.13 9.49
C PHE A 160 -15.70 -17.24 10.91
N GLN A 161 -16.98 -16.88 11.04
CA GLN A 161 -17.68 -16.90 12.31
C GLN A 161 -18.97 -17.71 12.18
N PRO A 162 -18.92 -19.06 12.37
CA PRO A 162 -20.12 -19.88 12.26
C PRO A 162 -21.13 -19.57 13.37
N THR A 163 -22.41 -19.51 13.02
CA THR A 163 -23.50 -19.20 13.95
C THR A 163 -23.71 -20.29 15.01
N ASN A 164 -23.39 -21.54 14.69
CA ASN A 164 -23.50 -22.70 15.59
C ASN A 164 -22.17 -23.04 16.28
N PHE A 165 -21.33 -22.05 16.56
CA PHE A 165 -20.06 -22.27 17.26
C PHE A 165 -20.29 -22.52 18.76
N SER A 166 -19.90 -23.70 19.24
CA SER A 166 -19.88 -23.99 20.68
C SER A 166 -18.64 -23.37 21.32
N GLN A 167 -18.85 -22.50 22.32
CA GLN A 167 -17.78 -21.88 23.12
C GLN A 167 -17.24 -22.82 24.23
N ASN A 168 -17.29 -24.12 24.00
CA ASN A 168 -16.68 -25.09 24.90
C ASN A 168 -15.17 -24.87 24.94
N LEU A 169 -14.58 -25.01 26.12
CA LEU A 169 -13.13 -25.04 26.28
C LEU A 169 -12.59 -26.33 25.64
N LEU A 170 -11.66 -26.16 24.71
CA LEU A 170 -10.95 -27.24 24.03
C LEU A 170 -9.49 -27.25 24.46
N SER A 171 -8.84 -28.41 24.40
CA SER A 171 -7.40 -28.53 24.65
C SER A 171 -6.61 -27.61 23.71
N LEU A 172 -5.77 -26.77 24.29
CA LEU A 172 -4.91 -25.85 23.57
C LEU A 172 -3.49 -26.40 23.52
N VAL A 173 -2.99 -26.69 22.33
CA VAL A 173 -1.65 -27.27 22.13
C VAL A 173 -0.76 -26.31 21.34
N ASN A 174 0.54 -26.28 21.68
CA ASN A 174 1.52 -25.58 20.86
C ASN A 174 1.91 -26.46 19.66
N GLY A 175 1.67 -25.95 18.45
CA GLY A 175 1.90 -26.64 17.19
C GLY A 175 3.26 -26.37 16.54
N ASP A 176 4.27 -25.88 17.25
CA ASP A 176 5.61 -25.52 16.71
C ASP A 176 6.26 -26.59 15.80
N SER A 177 5.80 -27.85 15.82
CA SER A 177 6.20 -28.92 14.91
C SER A 177 5.48 -28.97 13.55
N CYS A 178 4.49 -28.10 13.28
CA CYS A 178 3.67 -28.11 12.06
C CYS A 178 4.15 -27.11 10.98
N LEU A 179 5.46 -27.01 10.74
CA LEU A 179 6.04 -26.15 9.69
C LEU A 179 5.91 -26.71 8.26
N SER A 180 5.17 -27.80 8.05
CA SER A 180 5.03 -28.44 6.73
C SER A 180 3.59 -28.82 6.37
N LEU A 181 2.63 -27.89 6.55
CA LEU A 181 1.38 -27.98 5.81
C LEU A 181 1.59 -27.28 4.46
N SER A 182 1.83 -28.11 3.43
CA SER A 182 1.60 -27.74 2.04
C SER A 182 0.24 -27.04 1.94
N THR A 183 0.23 -25.80 1.47
CA THR A 183 -0.99 -25.01 1.23
C THR A 183 -1.73 -25.45 -0.04
N ASP A 184 -1.41 -26.61 -0.60
CA ASP A 184 -2.14 -27.20 -1.73
C ASP A 184 -3.41 -27.90 -1.22
N VAL A 185 -4.33 -27.12 -0.68
CA VAL A 185 -5.66 -27.61 -0.29
C VAL A 185 -6.68 -27.02 -1.25
N LYS A 186 -7.05 -27.80 -2.27
CA LYS A 186 -8.19 -27.54 -3.17
C LYS A 186 -9.56 -27.66 -2.50
N ASP A 187 -9.60 -27.74 -1.17
CA ASP A 187 -10.80 -27.90 -0.34
C ASP A 187 -10.68 -26.99 0.91
N VAL A 188 -11.17 -25.76 0.82
CA VAL A 188 -11.18 -24.81 1.94
C VAL A 188 -12.20 -25.26 2.99
N ARG A 189 -11.79 -26.17 3.88
CA ARG A 189 -12.51 -26.45 5.13
C ARG A 189 -12.10 -25.38 6.14
N VAL A 190 -12.90 -24.33 6.27
CA VAL A 190 -12.63 -23.27 7.24
C VAL A 190 -12.96 -23.77 8.65
N LEU A 191 -11.97 -23.77 9.53
CA LEU A 191 -12.15 -24.04 10.96
C LEU A 191 -12.26 -22.72 11.72
N PRO A 192 -13.02 -22.66 12.84
CA PRO A 192 -12.97 -21.52 13.75
C PRO A 192 -11.54 -21.30 14.25
N ALA A 193 -10.99 -20.13 13.92
CA ALA A 193 -9.66 -19.70 14.31
C ALA A 193 -9.71 -18.24 14.77
N THR A 194 -8.67 -17.78 15.46
CA THR A 194 -8.47 -16.36 15.76
C THR A 194 -7.00 -16.02 15.60
N HIS A 195 -6.72 -14.95 14.85
CA HIS A 195 -5.39 -14.40 14.71
C HIS A 195 -5.18 -13.33 15.78
N VAL A 196 -4.30 -13.60 16.74
CA VAL A 196 -3.94 -12.67 17.81
C VAL A 196 -2.65 -11.92 17.46
N THR A 197 -2.41 -10.79 18.14
CA THR A 197 -1.14 -10.07 17.99
C THR A 197 0.04 -10.91 18.45
N TYR A 198 1.26 -10.61 17.95
CA TYR A 198 2.48 -11.30 18.38
C TYR A 198 2.66 -11.30 19.90
N GLY A 199 2.43 -10.16 20.55
CA GLY A 199 2.48 -10.04 22.01
C GLY A 199 1.41 -10.88 22.73
N GLY A 200 0.21 -11.02 22.14
CA GLY A 200 -0.80 -11.96 22.61
C GLY A 200 -0.35 -13.41 22.48
N GLY A 201 0.20 -13.79 21.32
CA GLY A 201 0.73 -15.12 21.05
C GLY A 201 1.82 -15.54 22.05
N GLN A 202 2.79 -14.67 22.36
CA GLN A 202 3.82 -14.94 23.36
C GLN A 202 3.24 -15.23 24.76
N LYS A 203 2.20 -14.49 25.16
CA LYS A 203 1.54 -14.72 26.46
C LYS A 203 0.71 -16.00 26.46
N ILE A 204 0.08 -16.36 25.34
CA ILE A 204 -0.61 -17.63 25.16
C ILE A 204 0.39 -18.80 25.26
N LEU A 205 1.55 -18.72 24.60
CA LEU A 205 2.62 -19.72 24.73
C LEU A 205 3.08 -19.89 26.17
N LYS A 206 3.24 -18.77 26.90
CA LYS A 206 3.57 -18.81 28.34
C LYS A 206 2.48 -19.51 29.16
N TYR A 207 1.20 -19.29 28.83
CA TYR A 207 0.09 -19.99 29.47
C TYR A 207 0.12 -21.50 29.20
N ILE A 208 0.34 -21.92 27.94
CA ILE A 208 0.43 -23.33 27.57
C ILE A 208 1.49 -24.04 28.41
N ASN A 209 2.64 -23.41 28.62
CA ASN A 209 3.73 -23.97 29.44
C ASN A 209 3.51 -23.89 30.96
N SER A 210 2.46 -23.19 31.42
CA SER A 210 2.20 -22.98 32.86
C SER A 210 1.28 -24.02 33.49
N THR A 211 0.62 -24.87 32.68
CA THR A 211 -0.34 -25.88 33.15
C THR A 211 -0.18 -27.18 32.36
N SER A 212 -0.49 -28.32 32.98
CA SER A 212 -0.46 -29.63 32.33
C SER A 212 -1.69 -29.91 31.45
N ALA A 213 -2.76 -29.12 31.59
CA ALA A 213 -4.00 -29.24 30.80
C ALA A 213 -4.46 -27.86 30.29
N PRO A 214 -3.68 -27.23 29.39
CA PRO A 214 -4.06 -25.94 28.80
C PRO A 214 -5.33 -26.08 27.97
N VAL A 215 -6.28 -25.18 28.17
CA VAL A 215 -7.53 -25.14 27.41
C VAL A 215 -7.84 -23.71 26.97
N ALA A 216 -8.57 -23.57 25.87
CA ALA A 216 -9.05 -22.29 25.39
C ALA A 216 -10.33 -22.44 24.55
N THR A 217 -11.01 -21.32 24.33
CA THR A 217 -12.11 -21.20 23.38
C THR A 217 -12.03 -19.88 22.62
N ILE A 218 -12.91 -19.67 21.64
CA ILE A 218 -12.96 -18.45 20.84
C ILE A 218 -14.34 -17.79 21.01
N SER A 219 -14.38 -16.53 21.41
CA SER A 219 -15.61 -15.74 21.41
C SER A 219 -15.72 -14.96 20.11
N LEU A 220 -16.60 -15.42 19.22
CA LEU A 220 -16.93 -14.76 17.96
C LEU A 220 -17.83 -13.55 18.23
N LYS A 221 -17.40 -12.34 17.85
CA LYS A 221 -18.07 -11.07 18.19
C LYS A 221 -18.60 -10.31 16.96
N GLY A 222 -18.40 -10.86 15.76
CA GLY A 222 -18.72 -10.23 14.49
C GLY A 222 -17.88 -9.00 14.19
N THR A 223 -18.36 -8.18 13.27
CA THR A 223 -17.73 -6.92 12.90
C THR A 223 -17.94 -5.85 13.98
N ARG A 224 -16.86 -5.19 14.38
CA ARG A 224 -16.84 -4.11 15.37
C ARG A 224 -16.06 -2.93 14.81
N ILE A 225 -16.54 -1.72 15.08
CA ILE A 225 -15.82 -0.47 14.81
C ILE A 225 -15.40 0.06 16.18
N GLU A 226 -14.20 -0.31 16.62
CA GLU A 226 -13.74 -0.04 17.99
C GLU A 226 -12.23 0.19 18.12
N ASP A 227 -11.45 0.06 17.04
CA ASP A 227 -10.01 0.21 17.13
C ASP A 227 -9.59 1.68 17.04
N LYS A 228 -9.55 2.34 18.20
CA LYS A 228 -9.08 3.72 18.34
C LYS A 228 -7.61 3.92 17.98
N TYR A 229 -6.82 2.84 17.90
CA TYR A 229 -5.41 2.93 17.51
C TYR A 229 -5.24 3.01 15.99
N ALA A 230 -6.30 2.77 15.23
CA ALA A 230 -6.28 2.88 13.77
C ALA A 230 -6.16 4.34 13.30
N PRO A 231 -5.48 4.59 12.17
CA PRO A 231 -4.68 3.62 11.42
C PRO A 231 -3.38 3.27 12.14
N THR A 232 -3.01 1.99 12.08
CA THR A 232 -1.66 1.49 12.36
C THR A 232 -1.03 0.93 11.09
N ILE A 233 0.28 1.06 10.93
CA ILE A 233 0.97 0.52 9.76
C ILE A 233 1.02 -1.00 9.85
N ALA A 234 0.54 -1.67 8.80
CA ALA A 234 0.47 -3.12 8.76
C ALA A 234 1.85 -3.75 8.95
N TYR A 235 1.95 -4.87 9.66
CA TYR A 235 3.21 -5.54 9.96
C TYR A 235 3.96 -5.95 8.68
N PHE A 236 3.24 -6.48 7.69
CA PHE A 236 3.79 -6.94 6.41
C PHE A 236 4.15 -5.80 5.45
N SER A 237 3.72 -4.58 5.74
CA SER A 237 3.99 -3.41 4.91
C SER A 237 5.50 -3.19 4.79
N VAL A 238 6.02 -2.98 3.58
CA VAL A 238 7.46 -2.75 3.39
C VAL A 238 7.92 -1.46 4.06
N ARG A 239 9.23 -1.35 4.23
CA ARG A 239 9.89 -0.18 4.80
C ARG A 239 10.94 0.36 3.86
N GLY A 240 11.06 1.68 3.84
CA GLY A 240 12.20 2.37 3.25
C GLY A 240 13.49 2.17 4.04
N PRO A 241 14.58 2.86 3.64
CA PRO A 241 14.70 3.64 2.40
C PRO A 241 14.67 2.78 1.13
N PHE A 242 14.34 3.39 -0.01
CA PHE A 242 14.48 2.73 -1.31
C PHE A 242 15.96 2.56 -1.66
N ARG A 243 16.38 1.34 -1.99
CA ARG A 243 17.81 1.01 -2.11
C ARG A 243 18.50 1.68 -3.30
N ILE A 244 17.75 1.99 -4.34
CA ILE A 244 18.26 2.50 -5.62
C ILE A 244 18.41 4.02 -5.60
N SER A 245 17.52 4.71 -4.89
CA SER A 245 17.62 6.14 -4.63
C SER A 245 17.24 6.41 -3.19
N ARG A 246 18.22 6.89 -2.41
CA ARG A 246 18.07 7.16 -0.97
C ARG A 246 17.75 8.62 -0.66
N GLY A 247 17.96 9.52 -1.63
CA GLY A 247 17.67 10.95 -1.46
C GLY A 247 16.17 11.29 -1.43
N ILE A 248 15.31 10.33 -1.76
CA ILE A 248 13.85 10.49 -1.75
C ILE A 248 13.25 9.47 -0.79
N LEU A 249 12.41 9.95 0.12
CA LEU A 249 11.75 9.11 1.11
C LEU A 249 10.67 8.25 0.45
N LYS A 250 10.61 6.98 0.84
CA LYS A 250 9.59 6.00 0.44
C LYS A 250 9.20 5.14 1.65
N PRO A 251 7.93 4.66 1.76
CA PRO A 251 6.79 4.90 0.87
C PRO A 251 6.34 6.37 0.86
N ASP A 252 5.46 6.76 -0.05
CA ASP A 252 5.01 8.17 -0.14
C ASP A 252 3.93 8.50 0.88
N ILE A 253 3.00 7.56 1.09
CA ILE A 253 1.87 7.72 2.01
C ILE A 253 1.43 6.36 2.54
N SER A 254 0.63 6.33 3.59
CA SER A 254 -0.16 5.17 4.01
C SER A 254 -1.65 5.33 3.70
N ALA A 255 -2.31 4.22 3.39
CA ALA A 255 -3.75 4.16 3.12
C ALA A 255 -4.34 2.84 3.64
N PRO A 256 -5.66 2.76 3.85
CA PRO A 256 -6.32 1.53 4.25
C PRO A 256 -5.94 0.38 3.30
N GLY A 257 -5.33 -0.67 3.83
CA GLY A 257 -4.85 -1.83 3.07
C GLY A 257 -5.00 -3.17 3.80
N VAL A 258 -5.56 -3.17 5.02
CA VAL A 258 -5.87 -4.38 5.80
C VAL A 258 -7.39 -4.50 5.93
N ASN A 259 -7.94 -5.67 5.60
CA ASN A 259 -9.38 -5.95 5.67
C ASN A 259 -10.25 -4.93 4.90
N ILE A 260 -9.85 -4.59 3.66
CA ILE A 260 -10.43 -3.49 2.91
C ILE A 260 -11.63 -3.88 2.06
N LEU A 261 -12.63 -3.00 2.15
CA LEU A 261 -13.74 -2.85 1.23
C LEU A 261 -13.76 -1.39 0.75
N ALA A 262 -12.83 -1.07 -0.17
CA ALA A 262 -12.82 0.04 -1.13
C ALA A 262 -12.74 1.54 -0.67
N VAL A 263 -12.04 2.45 -1.45
CA VAL A 263 -12.18 3.97 -1.62
C VAL A 263 -10.86 4.97 -1.75
N TRP A 264 -10.61 5.83 -2.82
CA TRP A 264 -10.00 7.23 -3.20
C TRP A 264 -10.48 8.35 -4.39
N THR A 265 -10.33 9.72 -4.33
CA THR A 265 -10.80 10.82 -5.31
C THR A 265 -9.76 11.65 -6.14
N SER A 266 -10.10 12.31 -7.29
CA SER A 266 -9.17 12.85 -8.36
C SER A 266 -8.67 14.35 -8.37
N THR A 267 -7.42 14.60 -8.83
CA THR A 267 -6.86 15.83 -9.52
C THR A 267 -5.72 15.47 -10.52
N SER A 268 -4.93 16.42 -11.08
CA SER A 268 -3.84 16.13 -12.08
C SER A 268 -2.68 15.32 -11.48
N ALA A 269 -1.92 14.54 -12.26
CA ALA A 269 -1.05 13.48 -11.70
C ALA A 269 0.04 13.94 -10.68
N THR A 270 0.89 14.90 -11.02
CA THR A 270 1.99 15.33 -10.13
C THR A 270 1.49 16.25 -9.01
N ALA A 271 0.53 17.13 -9.31
CA ALA A 271 -0.16 17.91 -8.29
C ALA A 271 -0.92 17.03 -7.31
N SER A 272 -1.60 15.97 -7.78
CA SER A 272 -2.29 14.97 -6.94
C SER A 272 -1.33 14.34 -5.97
N LYS A 273 -0.15 13.94 -6.45
CA LYS A 273 0.88 13.36 -5.60
C LYS A 273 1.27 14.29 -4.48
N SER A 274 1.61 15.54 -4.81
CA SER A 274 1.97 16.53 -3.78
C SER A 274 0.82 16.76 -2.81
N THR A 275 -0.38 17.00 -3.33
CA THR A 275 -1.59 17.31 -2.58
C THR A 275 -1.89 16.23 -1.55
N ILE A 276 -1.94 14.97 -1.98
CA ILE A 276 -2.22 13.83 -1.11
C ILE A 276 -1.14 13.68 -0.01
N ILE A 277 0.13 13.88 -0.38
CA ILE A 277 1.25 13.74 0.57
C ILE A 277 1.21 14.87 1.61
N THR A 278 1.03 16.13 1.21
CA THR A 278 1.11 17.29 2.11
C THR A 278 -0.11 17.43 3.03
N THR A 279 -1.25 16.82 2.68
CA THR A 279 -2.48 16.89 3.47
C THR A 279 -2.72 15.68 4.36
N ALA A 280 -1.78 14.73 4.41
CA ALA A 280 -1.88 13.51 5.20
C ALA A 280 -2.01 13.79 6.71
N ASN A 281 -2.65 12.86 7.42
CA ASN A 281 -2.76 12.88 8.88
C ASN A 281 -1.58 12.10 9.50
N LEU A 282 -1.00 12.65 10.56
CA LEU A 282 0.10 12.01 11.30
C LEU A 282 -0.35 11.32 12.59
N VAL A 283 -1.64 11.44 12.93
CA VAL A 283 -2.23 10.91 14.15
C VAL A 283 -3.32 9.88 13.84
N ASN A 284 -3.51 8.96 14.77
CA ASN A 284 -4.60 7.99 14.78
C ASN A 284 -5.90 8.59 15.35
N LEU A 285 -6.97 7.79 15.41
CA LEU A 285 -8.27 8.23 15.92
C LEU A 285 -8.26 8.64 17.40
N ASP A 286 -7.27 8.19 18.19
CA ASP A 286 -7.03 8.59 19.58
C ASP A 286 -6.12 9.84 19.69
N ASN A 287 -5.87 10.55 18.58
CA ASN A 287 -4.97 11.71 18.47
C ASN A 287 -3.50 11.44 18.85
N ASN A 288 -3.10 10.18 18.93
CA ASN A 288 -1.71 9.81 19.15
C ASN A 288 -0.97 9.70 17.81
N PRO A 289 0.35 9.93 17.75
CA PRO A 289 1.14 9.65 16.56
C PRO A 289 0.88 8.22 16.04
N ILE A 290 0.77 8.06 14.72
CA ILE A 290 0.53 6.75 14.10
C ILE A 290 1.61 5.75 14.53
N GLN A 291 1.17 4.52 14.83
CA GLN A 291 2.03 3.43 15.28
C GLN A 291 2.03 2.28 14.26
N ASP A 292 2.94 1.33 14.40
CA ASP A 292 2.84 0.02 13.74
C ASP A 292 1.97 -0.95 14.56
N GLU A 293 1.63 -2.11 13.99
CA GLU A 293 0.82 -3.15 14.66
C GLU A 293 1.47 -3.78 15.90
N ILE A 294 2.75 -3.48 16.18
CA ILE A 294 3.45 -3.87 17.41
C ILE A 294 3.62 -2.70 18.39
N LEU A 295 2.90 -1.60 18.17
CA LEU A 295 2.79 -0.39 19.00
C LEU A 295 4.06 0.48 19.07
N ASN A 296 4.99 0.32 18.13
CA ASN A 296 6.08 1.28 17.97
C ASN A 296 5.61 2.49 17.16
N LEU A 297 6.23 3.64 17.40
CA LEU A 297 6.00 4.83 16.58
C LEU A 297 6.32 4.52 15.11
N ALA A 298 5.38 4.80 14.20
CA ALA A 298 5.61 4.61 12.78
C ALA A 298 6.63 5.64 12.27
N ALA A 299 7.81 5.16 11.90
CA ALA A 299 8.81 6.01 11.28
C ALA A 299 8.34 6.48 9.89
N PRO A 300 8.83 7.63 9.38
CA PRO A 300 8.56 8.07 8.01
C PRO A 300 8.83 7.01 6.94
N PHE A 301 9.87 6.17 7.10
CA PHE A 301 10.14 5.03 6.21
C PHE A 301 9.07 3.90 6.27
N SER A 302 8.06 4.01 7.12
CA SER A 302 6.94 3.07 7.22
C SER A 302 5.65 3.62 6.62
N MET A 303 5.43 4.93 6.71
CA MET A 303 4.14 5.57 6.41
C MET A 303 4.23 6.75 5.44
N GLY A 304 5.42 7.15 5.02
CA GLY A 304 5.61 8.35 4.20
C GLY A 304 5.22 9.61 4.98
N SER A 305 4.35 10.43 4.40
CA SER A 305 3.81 11.62 5.07
C SER A 305 2.73 11.33 6.11
N GLY A 306 2.27 10.08 6.25
CA GLY A 306 1.20 9.70 7.18
C GLY A 306 0.04 8.99 6.48
N HIS A 307 -1.15 9.06 7.05
CA HIS A 307 -2.35 8.45 6.49
C HIS A 307 -3.11 9.39 5.57
N VAL A 308 -3.58 8.87 4.42
CA VAL A 308 -4.34 9.63 3.42
C VAL A 308 -5.56 10.33 4.03
N ASN A 309 -5.78 11.59 3.64
CA ASN A 309 -6.94 12.39 4.03
C ASN A 309 -7.57 13.02 2.78
N PRO A 310 -8.55 12.34 2.15
CA PRO A 310 -9.18 12.82 0.92
C PRO A 310 -9.83 14.21 1.07
N SER A 311 -10.49 14.46 2.20
CA SER A 311 -11.20 15.74 2.45
C SER A 311 -10.26 16.93 2.54
N ARG A 312 -9.02 16.75 3.04
CA ARG A 312 -8.03 17.82 3.04
C ARG A 312 -7.31 17.93 1.70
N ALA A 313 -7.17 16.82 0.97
CA ALA A 313 -6.56 16.78 -0.35
C ALA A 313 -7.36 17.56 -1.42
N THR A 314 -8.60 17.98 -1.17
CA THR A 314 -9.34 18.82 -2.13
C THR A 314 -8.86 20.27 -2.14
N ASP A 315 -8.21 20.75 -1.08
CA ASP A 315 -7.63 22.10 -0.98
C ASP A 315 -6.27 22.06 -0.25
N PRO A 316 -5.18 21.67 -0.96
CA PRO A 316 -3.84 21.63 -0.37
C PRO A 316 -3.24 23.03 -0.13
N ARG A 317 -3.79 24.07 -0.77
CA ARG A 317 -3.25 25.43 -0.92
C ARG A 317 -1.89 25.52 -1.62
N LEU A 318 -0.91 24.72 -1.21
CA LEU A 318 0.44 24.69 -1.77
C LEU A 318 0.77 23.29 -2.29
N ILE A 319 1.43 23.23 -3.45
CA ILE A 319 1.91 21.98 -4.03
C ILE A 319 3.38 22.08 -4.45
N TYR A 320 4.05 20.94 -4.48
CA TYR A 320 5.39 20.75 -5.03
C TYR A 320 5.25 20.20 -6.45
N ASP A 321 5.30 21.08 -7.45
CA ASP A 321 5.22 20.67 -8.84
C ASP A 321 6.53 20.05 -9.32
N ILE A 322 6.38 18.99 -10.12
CA ILE A 322 7.48 18.29 -10.79
C ILE A 322 7.05 18.01 -12.22
N HIS A 323 7.90 18.30 -13.18
CA HIS A 323 7.69 18.03 -14.59
C HIS A 323 8.52 16.82 -15.05
N PRO A 324 8.13 16.15 -16.14
CA PRO A 324 8.88 15.00 -16.68
C PRO A 324 10.36 15.27 -16.94
N GLU A 325 10.73 16.51 -17.29
CA GLU A 325 12.11 16.94 -17.52
C GLU A 325 12.94 17.07 -16.23
N ASP A 326 12.29 17.36 -15.09
CA ASP A 326 12.96 17.37 -13.78
C ASP A 326 13.43 15.96 -13.40
N TYR A 327 12.63 14.94 -13.75
CA TYR A 327 13.01 13.55 -13.57
C TYR A 327 14.19 13.14 -14.47
N VAL A 328 14.33 13.72 -15.67
CA VAL A 328 15.51 13.49 -16.54
C VAL A 328 16.77 14.03 -15.87
N SER A 329 16.72 15.27 -15.38
CA SER A 329 17.85 15.88 -14.66
C SER A 329 18.19 15.11 -13.38
N TYR A 330 17.18 14.57 -12.69
CA TYR A 330 17.35 13.67 -11.54
C TYR A 330 18.02 12.34 -11.93
N LEU A 331 17.60 11.72 -13.03
CA LEU A 331 18.20 10.48 -13.54
C LEU A 331 19.68 10.68 -13.91
N CYS A 332 20.02 11.83 -14.52
CA CYS A 332 21.40 12.24 -14.74
C CYS A 332 22.16 12.46 -13.41
N GLY A 333 21.47 12.95 -12.36
CA GLY A 333 21.98 13.06 -11.00
C GLY A 333 22.35 11.76 -10.32
N LEU A 334 21.66 10.66 -10.67
CA LEU A 334 21.99 9.30 -10.24
C LEU A 334 23.26 8.74 -10.90
N LYS A 335 23.93 9.52 -11.75
CA LYS A 335 25.12 9.11 -12.54
C LYS A 335 24.84 7.97 -13.52
N TYR A 336 23.61 7.87 -14.00
CA TYR A 336 23.27 6.97 -15.10
C TYR A 336 23.88 7.47 -16.42
N THR A 337 24.22 6.53 -17.30
CA THR A 337 24.71 6.88 -18.64
C THR A 337 23.60 7.43 -19.51
N ASP A 338 23.94 8.23 -20.53
CA ASP A 338 23.00 8.71 -21.55
C ASP A 338 22.13 7.57 -22.13
N GLN A 339 22.73 6.39 -22.34
CA GLN A 339 22.00 5.21 -22.82
C GLN A 339 20.99 4.69 -21.79
N GLN A 340 21.36 4.63 -20.51
CA GLN A 340 20.46 4.19 -19.44
C GLN A 340 19.29 5.16 -19.26
N VAL A 341 19.55 6.48 -19.31
CA VAL A 341 18.49 7.49 -19.25
C VAL A 341 17.60 7.43 -20.51
N SER A 342 18.20 7.22 -21.68
CA SER A 342 17.45 7.03 -22.93
C SER A 342 16.57 5.77 -22.90
N ASN A 343 17.01 4.70 -22.24
CA ASN A 343 16.22 3.48 -22.08
C ASN A 343 14.97 3.69 -21.22
N ILE A 344 15.03 4.57 -20.21
CA ILE A 344 13.90 4.93 -19.35
C ILE A 344 12.96 5.88 -20.10
N THR A 345 13.51 6.95 -20.66
CA THR A 345 12.73 8.04 -21.27
C THR A 345 12.19 7.71 -22.67
N LYS A 346 12.65 6.62 -23.27
CA LYS A 346 12.32 6.18 -24.65
C LYS A 346 12.61 7.22 -25.72
N ARG A 347 13.51 8.17 -25.43
CA ARG A 347 14.06 9.15 -26.39
C ARG A 347 15.56 9.30 -26.15
N LYS A 348 16.28 9.84 -27.13
CA LYS A 348 17.70 10.14 -26.95
C LYS A 348 17.86 11.29 -25.97
N VAL A 349 18.63 11.06 -24.90
CA VAL A 349 18.96 12.06 -23.88
C VAL A 349 20.47 12.17 -23.77
N HIS A 350 20.94 13.40 -23.71
CA HIS A 350 22.30 13.72 -23.30
C HIS A 350 22.24 14.47 -21.97
N CYS A 351 22.90 13.95 -20.95
CA CYS A 351 22.88 14.54 -19.62
C CYS A 351 23.69 15.84 -19.56
N THR A 352 23.07 16.96 -19.95
CA THR A 352 23.66 18.31 -19.87
C THR A 352 23.45 18.97 -18.51
N SER A 353 22.34 18.68 -17.84
CA SER A 353 22.00 19.13 -16.50
C SER A 353 21.85 17.94 -15.55
N SER A 354 22.27 18.12 -14.30
CA SER A 354 22.26 17.06 -13.29
C SER A 354 21.73 17.63 -11.96
N THR A 355 20.69 17.01 -11.43
CA THR A 355 20.08 17.38 -10.15
C THR A 355 20.35 16.29 -9.12
N PRO A 356 21.05 16.58 -8.01
CA PRO A 356 21.24 15.60 -6.94
C PRO A 356 19.91 15.02 -6.46
N GLU A 357 19.90 13.75 -6.04
CA GLU A 357 18.68 13.05 -5.60
C GLU A 357 17.86 13.85 -4.59
N SER A 358 18.55 14.42 -3.60
CA SER A 358 18.02 15.25 -2.54
C SER A 358 17.33 16.53 -2.99
N LYS A 359 17.67 17.05 -4.17
CA LYS A 359 17.22 18.34 -4.69
C LYS A 359 16.04 18.25 -5.65
N LEU A 360 15.59 17.05 -6.03
CA LEU A 360 14.32 16.92 -6.74
C LEU A 360 13.21 17.62 -5.94
N ASN A 361 12.31 18.35 -6.60
CA ASN A 361 11.26 19.15 -5.95
C ASN A 361 10.14 18.27 -5.36
N TYR A 362 10.51 17.35 -4.48
CA TYR A 362 9.66 16.30 -3.94
C TYR A 362 9.13 16.69 -2.56
N PRO A 363 7.85 16.39 -2.23
CA PRO A 363 7.20 16.78 -0.97
C PRO A 363 7.68 16.00 0.26
N LEU A 364 8.70 15.16 0.12
CA LEU A 364 9.32 14.40 1.20
C LEU A 364 10.84 14.58 1.17
N PHE A 365 11.44 14.57 2.34
CA PHE A 365 12.89 14.71 2.54
C PHE A 365 13.47 13.43 3.11
N SER A 366 14.58 12.98 2.54
CA SER A 366 15.41 11.92 3.08
C SER A 366 16.85 12.40 3.09
N VAL A 367 17.50 12.36 4.25
CA VAL A 367 18.86 12.83 4.45
C VAL A 367 19.71 11.67 4.95
N THR A 368 20.79 11.38 4.23
CA THR A 368 21.83 10.49 4.75
C THR A 368 22.80 11.34 5.55
N MET A 369 23.14 10.92 6.77
CA MET A 369 24.11 11.62 7.61
C MET A 369 25.47 11.70 6.89
N GLU A 370 25.97 12.92 6.71
CA GLU A 370 27.28 13.22 6.15
C GLU A 370 28.08 14.06 7.14
N SER A 371 29.39 14.20 6.90
CA SER A 371 30.29 14.99 7.75
C SER A 371 30.05 16.50 7.66
N ALA A 372 29.32 16.98 6.64
CA ALA A 372 29.03 18.39 6.41
C ALA A 372 27.52 18.69 6.45
N PRO A 373 27.10 19.90 6.86
CA PRO A 373 25.71 20.33 6.78
C PRO A 373 25.18 20.29 5.33
N GLN A 374 23.98 19.74 5.15
CA GLN A 374 23.31 19.68 3.85
C GLN A 374 22.14 20.67 3.80
N THR A 375 22.01 21.39 2.68
CA THR A 375 20.90 22.33 2.42
C THR A 375 20.03 21.81 1.28
N PHE A 376 18.73 21.75 1.51
CA PHE A 376 17.72 21.28 0.57
C PHE A 376 16.84 22.45 0.15
N THR A 377 16.69 22.68 -1.15
CA THR A 377 15.82 23.72 -1.71
C THR A 377 14.61 23.06 -2.35
N ARG A 378 13.44 23.69 -2.19
CA ARG A 378 12.18 23.31 -2.84
C ARG A 378 11.46 24.55 -3.34
N THR A 379 10.63 24.34 -4.35
CA THR A 379 9.71 25.34 -4.89
C THR A 379 8.29 24.87 -4.60
N VAL A 380 7.47 25.73 -4.02
CA VAL A 380 6.04 25.48 -3.80
C VAL A 380 5.20 26.42 -4.64
N THR A 381 4.19 25.87 -5.31
CA THR A 381 3.22 26.60 -6.13
C THR A 381 1.95 26.80 -5.32
N ASN A 382 1.42 28.03 -5.28
CA ASN A 382 0.11 28.30 -4.71
C ASN A 382 -1.00 27.91 -5.68
N VAL A 383 -1.92 27.08 -5.24
CA VAL A 383 -3.10 26.60 -5.98
C VAL A 383 -4.43 26.93 -5.28
N GLY A 384 -4.37 27.60 -4.13
CA GLY A 384 -5.57 28.14 -3.49
C GLY A 384 -6.12 29.35 -4.23
N GLU A 385 -7.40 29.67 -4.03
CA GLU A 385 -7.99 30.89 -4.58
C GLU A 385 -7.19 32.12 -4.12
N VAL A 386 -6.76 32.93 -5.10
CA VAL A 386 -6.10 34.20 -4.83
C VAL A 386 -7.18 35.18 -4.38
N ASN A 387 -7.19 35.53 -3.09
CA ASN A 387 -8.00 36.66 -2.62
C ASN A 387 -7.56 37.91 -3.39
N GLN A 388 -8.34 38.31 -4.40
CA GLN A 388 -8.26 39.63 -4.99
C GLN A 388 -8.85 40.63 -3.98
N HIS A 389 -8.06 40.99 -2.97
CA HIS A 389 -8.33 42.21 -2.22
C HIS A 389 -7.85 43.38 -3.08
N THR A 390 -8.82 44.05 -3.69
CA THR A 390 -8.73 45.41 -4.26
C THR A 390 -8.17 46.42 -3.27
#